data_AF-A0A2V5X2K0-F1
#
_entry.id   AF-A0A2V5X2K0-F1
#
_cell.length_a   1.000
_cell.length_b   1.000
_cell.length_c   1.000
_cell.angle_alpha   90.00
_cell.angle_beta   90.00
_cell.angle_gamma   90.00
#
_symmetry.space_group_name_H-M   'P 1'
#
loop_
_entity.id
_entity.type
_entity.pdbx_description
1 polymer ?
#
loop_
_entity_poly.entity_id
_entity_poly.type
_entity_poly.pdbx_seq_one_letter_code
_entity_poly.pdbx_strand_id
1 'polypeptide(L)'
;MSDTYVPLISSGVAGPLGVVHLPRLWQKVSLEANGKLASGYPAVGKGFDAMTLAALGLEEQAVRDYIKQNKPTYPEFEAWVKKNAKSLNREAIEKHNA
;
A
#
# COMPACT_ATOMS: atom_id res chain seq x y z
N MET A 1 -4.52 -12.82 24.04
CA MET A 1 -4.10 -12.85 22.62
C MET A 1 -4.16 -11.42 22.13
N SER A 2 -3.13 -10.91 21.45
CA SER A 2 -3.20 -9.55 20.89
C SER A 2 -4.24 -9.54 19.77
N ASP A 3 -5.28 -8.72 19.89
CA ASP A 3 -6.32 -8.55 18.86
C ASP A 3 -5.83 -7.78 17.62
N THR A 4 -4.52 -7.61 17.47
CA THR A 4 -3.83 -6.89 16.40
C THR A 4 -2.87 -7.81 15.66
N TYR A 5 -2.66 -7.51 14.37
CA TYR A 5 -1.92 -8.34 13.44
C TYR A 5 -0.70 -7.59 12.92
N VAL A 6 0.42 -8.30 12.84
CA VAL A 6 1.56 -7.86 12.03
C VAL A 6 1.21 -8.03 10.55
N PRO A 7 1.69 -7.16 9.64
CA PRO A 7 1.44 -7.34 8.21
C PRO A 7 2.14 -8.62 7.72
N LEU A 8 1.35 -9.57 7.22
CA LEU A 8 1.79 -10.89 6.78
C LEU A 8 2.28 -10.91 5.32
N ILE A 9 1.91 -9.92 4.51
CA ILE A 9 2.40 -9.81 3.13
C ILE A 9 3.82 -9.22 3.17
N SER A 10 4.82 -9.93 2.66
CA SER A 10 6.20 -9.45 2.61
C SER A 10 6.34 -8.18 1.76
N SER A 11 7.30 -7.31 2.11
CA SER A 11 7.59 -6.08 1.38
C SER A 11 8.14 -6.32 -0.03
N GLY A 12 8.73 -7.49 -0.28
CA GLY A 12 9.25 -7.86 -1.61
C GLY A 12 8.19 -8.41 -2.58
N VAL A 13 6.93 -8.49 -2.17
CA VAL A 13 5.84 -9.01 -3.02
C VAL A 13 5.29 -7.89 -3.90
N ALA A 14 5.13 -8.18 -5.19
CA ALA A 14 4.42 -7.35 -6.15
C ALA A 14 3.09 -8.01 -6.55
N GLY A 15 2.07 -7.17 -6.78
CA GLY A 15 0.83 -7.59 -7.42
C GLY A 15 0.90 -7.51 -8.95
N PRO A 16 -0.24 -7.67 -9.65
CA PRO A 16 -0.35 -7.53 -11.11
C PRO A 16 0.21 -6.23 -11.71
N LEU A 17 0.24 -5.11 -10.97
CA LEU A 17 0.89 -3.88 -11.46
C LEU A 17 2.43 -3.94 -11.42
N GLY A 18 3.01 -5.00 -10.84
CA GLY A 18 4.46 -5.19 -10.75
C GLY A 18 5.16 -4.30 -9.73
N VAL A 19 4.44 -3.47 -8.97
CA VAL A 19 5.01 -2.58 -7.94
C VAL A 19 5.22 -3.37 -6.65
N VAL A 20 6.48 -3.54 -6.23
CA VAL A 20 6.78 -4.18 -4.95
C VAL A 20 6.24 -3.35 -3.79
N HIS A 21 5.96 -4.00 -2.67
CA HIS A 21 5.46 -3.40 -1.44
C HIS A 21 4.02 -2.85 -1.50
N LEU A 22 3.45 -2.61 -2.69
CA LEU A 22 2.06 -2.16 -2.85
C LEU A 22 1.02 -3.09 -2.19
N PRO A 23 1.14 -4.44 -2.29
CA PRO A 23 0.31 -5.37 -1.51
C PRO A 23 0.42 -5.20 0.02
N ARG A 24 1.64 -5.00 0.52
CA ARG A 24 1.90 -4.82 1.96
C ARG A 24 1.34 -3.48 2.46
N LEU A 25 1.50 -2.42 1.67
CA LEU A 25 0.92 -1.11 1.95
C LEU A 25 -0.60 -1.19 2.13
N TRP A 26 -1.30 -1.81 1.17
CA TRP A 26 -2.75 -2.03 1.25
C TRP A 26 -3.16 -2.77 2.52
N GLN A 27 -2.46 -3.86 2.85
CA GLN A 27 -2.78 -4.65 4.05
C GLN A 27 -2.59 -3.83 5.33
N LYS A 28 -1.50 -3.05 5.42
CA LYS A 28 -1.23 -2.20 6.58
C LYS A 28 -2.31 -1.16 6.80
N VAL A 29 -2.66 -0.41 5.76
CA VAL A 29 -3.70 0.62 5.84
C VAL A 29 -5.07 -0.01 6.12
N SER A 30 -5.37 -1.18 5.54
CA SER A 30 -6.61 -1.91 5.83
C SER A 30 -6.69 -2.37 7.29
N LEU A 31 -5.59 -2.87 7.86
CA LEU A 31 -5.52 -3.26 9.27
C LEU A 31 -5.68 -2.05 10.19
N GLU A 32 -5.03 -0.92 9.89
CA GLU A 32 -5.16 0.31 10.68
C GLU A 32 -6.58 0.85 10.63
N ALA A 33 -7.21 0.90 9.45
CA ALA A 33 -8.58 1.37 9.27
C ALA A 33 -9.61 0.57 10.09
N ASN A 34 -9.26 -0.66 10.51
CA ASN A 34 -10.11 -1.51 11.34
C ASN A 34 -9.62 -1.60 12.80
N GLY A 35 -8.60 -0.84 13.21
CA GLY A 35 -8.04 -0.90 14.57
C GLY A 35 -7.33 -2.23 14.88
N LYS A 36 -6.83 -2.90 13.84
CA LYS A 36 -6.24 -4.25 13.89
C LYS A 36 -4.75 -4.28 13.54
N LEU A 37 -4.10 -3.14 13.31
CA LEU A 37 -2.67 -3.08 13.04
C LEU A 37 -1.87 -3.17 14.35
N ALA A 38 -0.84 -4.02 14.39
CA ALA A 38 0.05 -4.12 15.55
C ALA A 38 0.84 -2.83 15.78
N SER A 39 1.05 -2.45 17.04
CA SER A 39 1.60 -1.14 17.47
C SER A 39 3.00 -0.81 16.94
N GLY A 40 3.80 -1.81 16.58
CA GLY A 40 5.12 -1.62 15.96
C GLY A 40 5.09 -1.26 14.48
N TYR A 41 3.90 -1.20 13.86
CA TYR A 41 3.74 -0.91 12.44
C TYR A 41 2.91 0.36 12.24
N PRO A 42 3.45 1.42 11.62
CA PRO A 42 2.63 2.52 11.13
C PRO A 42 1.87 2.06 9.88
N ALA A 43 0.67 2.55 9.60
CA ALA A 43 -0.02 2.19 8.35
C ALA A 43 0.75 2.63 7.12
N VAL A 44 1.09 3.92 7.06
CA VAL A 44 2.04 4.49 6.12
C VAL A 44 3.21 5.04 6.94
N GLY A 45 4.36 4.38 6.86
CA GLY A 45 5.59 4.84 7.49
C GLY A 45 6.44 5.68 6.54
N LYS A 46 7.39 6.42 7.11
CA LYS A 46 8.34 7.26 6.35
C LYS A 46 9.35 6.47 5.49
N GLY A 47 9.33 5.14 5.55
CA GLY A 47 10.21 4.26 4.78
C GLY A 47 9.56 3.79 3.48
N PHE A 48 9.53 2.47 3.28
CA PHE A 48 9.12 1.86 2.01
C PHE A 48 7.69 2.23 1.57
N ASP A 49 6.77 2.49 2.52
CA ASP A 49 5.43 2.98 2.21
C ASP A 49 5.48 4.35 1.51
N ALA A 50 6.18 5.32 2.11
CA ALA A 50 6.36 6.65 1.53
C ALA A 50 7.10 6.60 0.18
N MET A 51 8.12 5.74 0.04
CA MET A 51 8.81 5.52 -1.24
C MET A 51 7.85 5.01 -2.31
N THR A 52 7.00 4.03 -1.97
CA THR A 52 6.01 3.45 -2.89
C THR A 52 4.97 4.50 -3.32
N LEU A 53 4.46 5.29 -2.38
CA LEU A 53 3.52 6.38 -2.69
C LEU A 53 4.17 7.45 -3.57
N ALA A 54 5.39 7.86 -3.25
CA ALA A 54 6.13 8.86 -4.00
C ALA A 54 6.45 8.39 -5.44
N ALA A 55 6.90 7.13 -5.59
CA ALA A 55 7.18 6.54 -6.91
C ALA A 55 5.94 6.49 -7.81
N LEU A 56 4.77 6.25 -7.22
CA LEU A 56 3.47 6.24 -7.91
C LEU A 56 2.87 7.64 -8.09
N GLY A 57 3.43 8.66 -7.42
CA GLY A 57 2.86 10.01 -7.37
C GLY A 57 1.49 10.07 -6.69
N LEU A 58 1.23 9.17 -5.75
CA LEU A 58 0.01 9.11 -4.95
C LEU A 58 0.15 9.94 -3.67
N GLU A 59 -0.95 10.58 -3.29
CA GLU A 59 -1.03 11.33 -2.03
C GLU A 59 -1.47 10.37 -0.90
N GLU A 60 -0.83 10.48 0.27
CA GLU A 60 -1.01 9.55 1.39
C GLU A 60 -2.45 9.54 1.91
N GLN A 61 -3.02 10.72 2.13
CA GLN A 61 -4.37 10.86 2.66
C GLN A 61 -5.41 10.29 1.69
N ALA A 62 -5.26 10.49 0.38
CA ALA A 62 -6.13 9.93 -0.64
C ALA A 62 -6.12 8.39 -0.63
N VAL A 63 -4.95 7.77 -0.44
CA VAL A 63 -4.83 6.31 -0.29
C VAL A 63 -5.51 5.83 0.98
N ARG A 64 -5.25 6.50 2.11
CA ARG A 64 -5.87 6.16 3.41
C ARG A 64 -7.39 6.28 3.36
N ASP A 65 -7.89 7.39 2.81
CA ASP A 65 -9.32 7.66 2.69
C ASP A 65 -10.00 6.64 1.79
N TYR A 66 -9.41 6.34 0.64
CA TYR A 66 -9.96 5.34 -0.27
C TYR A 66 -10.10 3.98 0.41
N ILE A 67 -9.04 3.50 1.07
CA ILE A 67 -9.05 2.19 1.76
C ILE A 67 -10.06 2.20 2.92
N LYS A 68 -10.08 3.25 3.74
CA LYS A 68 -10.97 3.35 4.90
C LYS A 68 -12.45 3.42 4.51
N GLN A 69 -12.78 4.17 3.47
CA GLN A 69 -14.16 4.37 3.03
C GLN A 69 -14.71 3.17 2.25
N ASN A 70 -13.88 2.55 1.41
CA ASN A 70 -14.35 1.55 0.45
C ASN A 70 -14.05 0.11 0.88
N LYS A 71 -13.12 -0.10 1.84
CA LYS A 71 -12.65 -1.43 2.27
C LYS A 71 -12.35 -2.37 1.09
N PRO A 72 -11.57 -1.91 0.09
CA PRO A 72 -11.36 -2.66 -1.14
C PRO A 72 -10.59 -3.95 -0.87
N THR A 73 -10.87 -4.99 -1.63
CA THR A 73 -9.93 -6.09 -1.84
C THR A 73 -8.65 -5.59 -2.49
N TYR A 74 -7.55 -6.36 -2.42
CA TYR A 74 -6.30 -5.94 -3.05
C TYR A 74 -6.45 -5.66 -4.56
N PRO A 75 -7.13 -6.51 -5.37
CA PRO A 75 -7.34 -6.20 -6.80
C PRO A 75 -8.13 -4.92 -7.05
N GLU A 76 -9.12 -4.60 -6.22
CA GLU A 76 -9.89 -3.34 -6.34
C GLU A 76 -9.03 -2.13 -5.99
N PHE A 77 -8.21 -2.23 -4.93
CA PHE A 77 -7.24 -1.21 -4.59
C PHE A 77 -6.22 -1.00 -5.72
N GLU A 78 -5.70 -2.07 -6.29
CA GLU A 78 -4.73 -2.01 -7.37
C GLU A 78 -5.35 -1.40 -8.65
N ALA A 79 -6.61 -1.70 -8.95
CA ALA A 79 -7.37 -1.05 -10.01
C ALA A 79 -7.56 0.46 -9.75
N TRP A 80 -7.76 0.86 -8.50
CA TRP A 80 -7.80 2.28 -8.12
C TRP A 80 -6.42 2.94 -8.27
N VAL A 81 -5.33 2.28 -7.87
CA VAL A 81 -3.95 2.76 -8.06
C VAL A 81 -3.69 2.98 -9.55
N LYS A 82 -4.06 2.03 -10.41
CA LYS A 82 -3.91 2.15 -11.87
C LYS A 82 -4.57 3.40 -12.45
N LYS A 83 -5.68 3.85 -11.86
CA LYS A 83 -6.42 5.04 -12.31
C LYS A 83 -5.89 6.36 -11.75
N ASN A 84 -5.30 6.33 -10.55
CA ASN A 84 -4.96 7.55 -9.79
C ASN A 84 -3.45 7.82 -9.69
N ALA A 85 -2.61 6.84 -9.97
CA ALA A 85 -1.15 7.01 -9.99
C ALA A 85 -0.75 7.98 -11.11
N LYS A 86 0.11 8.94 -10.77
CA LYS A 86 0.67 9.90 -11.74
C LYS A 86 1.86 9.34 -12.50
N SER A 87 2.53 8.33 -11.91
CA SER A 87 3.72 7.69 -12.46
C SER A 87 3.57 6.17 -12.36
N LEU A 88 2.99 5.59 -13.40
CA LEU A 88 2.79 4.15 -13.53
C LEU A 88 3.19 3.69 -14.94
N ASN A 89 4.50 3.57 -15.14
CA ASN A 89 5.09 3.04 -16.36
C ASN A 89 6.22 2.07 -16.00
N ARG A 90 6.69 1.31 -16.98
CA ARG A 90 7.68 0.26 -16.78
C ARG A 90 8.97 0.77 -16.12
N GLU A 91 9.51 1.88 -16.59
CA GLU A 91 10.74 2.46 -16.06
C GLU A 91 10.61 2.90 -14.60
N ALA A 92 9.49 3.55 -14.25
CA ALA A 92 9.20 3.96 -12.88
C ALA A 92 9.06 2.75 -11.94
N ILE A 93 8.42 1.68 -12.40
CA ILE A 93 8.27 0.43 -11.65
C ILE A 93 9.63 -0.24 -11.44
N GLU A 94 10.43 -0.38 -12.50
CA GLU A 94 11.76 -0.99 -12.43
C GLU A 94 12.68 -0.20 -11.49
N LYS A 95 12.64 1.14 -11.54
CA LYS A 95 13.40 2.00 -10.63
C LYS A 95 12.97 1.89 -9.17
N HIS A 96 11.68 1.76 -8.89
CA HIS A 96 11.16 1.57 -7.53
C HIS A 96 11.48 0.19 -6.98
N ASN A 97 11.52 -0.83 -7.84
CA ASN A 97 11.74 -2.22 -7.45
C ASN A 97 13.24 -2.59 -7.27
N ALA A 98 14.16 -1.74 -7.73
CA ALA A 98 15.61 -1.95 -7.65
C ALA A 98 16.19 -1.55 -6.29
#